data_AF-A0A1R4HF68-F1
#
_entry.id   AF-A0A1R4HF68-F1
#
_cell.length_a   1.000
_cell.length_b   1.000
_cell.length_c   1.000
_cell.angle_alpha   90.00
_cell.angle_beta   90.00
_cell.angle_gamma   90.00
#
_symmetry.space_group_name_H-M   'P 1'
#
loop_
_entity.id
_entity.type
_entity.pdbx_description
1 polymer ?
#
loop_
_entity_poly.entity_id
_entity_poly.type
_entity_poly.pdbx_seq_one_letter_code
_entity_poly.pdbx_strand_id
1 'polypeptide(L)' 'MSKQHKTPVSDKIHYKDTLKLLQIELVKLQNHIIKNNDKILILFEGRDAGGKDGTIKRTDIPHP' A
#
# COMPACT_ATOMS: atom_id res chain seq x y z
N MET A 1 -11.38 31.41 20.81
CA MET A 1 -11.46 29.97 20.45
C MET A 1 -10.54 29.74 19.27
N SER A 2 -9.29 29.35 19.51
CA SER A 2 -8.28 29.15 18.47
C SER A 2 -8.52 27.82 17.76
N LYS A 3 -8.74 27.88 16.44
CA LYS A 3 -8.69 26.69 15.59
C LYS A 3 -7.25 26.17 15.61
N GLN A 4 -7.01 25.05 16.29
CA GLN A 4 -5.72 24.36 16.22
C GLN A 4 -5.50 23.87 14.79
N HIS A 5 -4.54 24.47 14.10
CA HIS A 5 -3.97 23.90 12.89
C HIS A 5 -3.18 22.65 13.29
N LYS A 6 -3.79 21.45 13.16
CA LYS A 6 -3.01 20.20 13.14
C LYS A 6 -2.05 20.27 11.96
N THR A 7 -0.77 20.28 12.24
CA THR A 7 0.32 20.32 11.25
C THR A 7 0.29 19.03 10.40
N PRO A 8 0.54 19.08 9.08
CA PRO A 8 0.40 17.95 8.13
C PRO A 8 1.43 16.82 8.30
N VAL A 9 2.20 16.83 9.39
CA VAL A 9 3.25 15.85 9.68
C VAL A 9 2.67 14.60 10.34
N SER A 10 1.68 14.73 11.24
CA SER A 10 1.05 13.58 11.91
C SER A 10 0.41 12.63 10.91
N ASP A 11 -0.31 13.18 9.93
CA ASP A 11 -1.10 12.38 9.00
C ASP A 11 -0.22 11.59 8.03
N LYS A 12 0.93 12.17 7.64
CA LYS A 12 1.94 11.47 6.84
C LYS A 12 2.60 10.33 7.60
N ILE A 13 2.85 10.48 8.90
CA ILE A 13 3.40 9.42 9.75
C ILE A 13 2.36 8.29 9.87
N HIS A 14 1.12 8.62 10.22
CA HIS A 14 0.02 7.64 10.31
C HIS A 14 -0.21 6.90 8.99
N TYR A 15 -0.14 7.60 7.86
CA TYR A 15 -0.24 6.98 6.54
C TYR A 15 0.86 5.96 6.29
N LYS A 16 2.13 6.29 6.59
CA LYS A 16 3.27 5.38 6.39
C LYS A 16 3.19 4.14 7.28
N ASP A 17 2.80 4.32 8.54
CA ASP A 17 2.63 3.20 9.47
C ASP A 17 1.53 2.25 9.01
N THR A 18 0.38 2.82 8.59
CA THR A 18 -0.72 2.04 8.03
C THR A 18 -0.32 1.31 6.76
N LEU A 19 0.39 1.98 5.85
CA LEU A 19 0.89 1.38 4.61
C LEU A 19 1.82 0.19 4.90
N LYS A 20 2.72 0.33 5.89
CA LYS A 20 3.60 -0.76 6.32
C LYS A 20 2.84 -1.96 6.87
N LEU A 21 1.81 -1.72 7.69
CA LEU A 21 0.96 -2.80 8.21
C LEU A 21 0.24 -3.54 7.07
N LEU A 22 -0.31 -2.80 6.10
CA LEU A 22 -0.96 -3.39 4.93
C LEU A 22 0.02 -4.19 4.06
N GLN A 23 1.27 -3.76 3.93
CA GLN A 23 2.30 -4.52 3.22
C GLN A 23 2.62 -5.84 3.92
N ILE A 24 2.63 -5.88 5.25
CA ILE A 24 2.79 -7.14 6.01
C ILE A 24 1.63 -8.09 5.72
N GLU A 25 0.39 -7.61 5.73
CA GLU A 25 -0.77 -8.45 5.41
C GLU A 25 -0.76 -8.92 3.95
N LEU A 26 -0.26 -8.09 3.03
CA LEU A 26 -0.09 -8.47 1.62
C LEU A 26 0.92 -9.61 1.44
N VAL A 27 2.04 -9.61 2.18
CA VAL A 27 3.00 -10.72 2.19
C VAL A 27 2.34 -12.02 2.66
N LYS A 28 1.50 -11.95 3.71
CA LYS A 28 0.77 -13.13 4.20
C LYS A 28 -0.18 -13.69 3.14
N LEU A 29 -0.90 -12.81 2.42
CA LEU A 29 -1.76 -13.21 1.30
C LEU A 29 -0.97 -13.88 0.18
N GLN A 30 0.18 -13.30 -0.22
CA GLN A 30 1.05 -13.89 -1.24
C GLN A 30 1.55 -15.28 -0.83
N ASN A 31 2.02 -15.42 0.41
CA ASN A 31 2.47 -16.71 0.95
C ASN A 31 1.35 -17.76 0.95
N HIS A 32 0.10 -17.36 1.24
CA HIS A 32 -1.04 -18.26 1.17
C HIS A 32 -1.32 -18.74 -0.26
N ILE A 33 -1.35 -17.81 -1.22
CA ILE A 33 -1.58 -18.10 -2.65
C ILE A 33 -0.50 -19.05 -3.17
N ILE A 34 0.78 -18.79 -2.86
CA ILE A 34 1.90 -19.64 -3.25
C ILE A 34 1.76 -21.04 -2.63
N LYS A 35 1.47 -21.12 -1.32
CA LYS A 35 1.35 -22.39 -0.60
C LYS A 35 0.24 -23.29 -1.17
N ASN A 36 -0.86 -22.69 -1.61
CA ASN A 36 -2.00 -23.42 -2.15
C ASN A 36 -1.90 -23.65 -3.66
N ASN A 37 -0.88 -23.10 -4.33
CA ASN A 37 -0.76 -23.07 -5.79
C ASN A 37 -1.96 -22.36 -6.49
N ASP A 38 -2.53 -21.37 -5.80
CA ASP A 38 -3.58 -20.51 -6.33
C ASP A 38 -2.99 -19.44 -7.27
N LYS A 39 -3.84 -18.78 -8.06
CA LYS A 39 -3.44 -17.69 -8.96
C LYS A 39 -4.28 -16.45 -8.70
N ILE A 40 -3.63 -15.29 -8.66
CA ILE A 40 -4.29 -13.99 -8.51
C ILE A 40 -3.91 -13.07 -9.67
N LEU A 41 -4.90 -12.33 -10.18
CA LEU A 41 -4.72 -11.26 -11.16
C LEU A 41 -5.21 -9.95 -10.55
N ILE A 42 -4.36 -8.92 -10.55
CA ILE A 42 -4.71 -7.58 -10.08
C ILE A 42 -4.63 -6.63 -11.27
N LEU A 43 -5.77 -6.03 -11.63
CA LEU A 43 -5.86 -5.06 -12.72
C LEU A 43 -5.87 -3.64 -12.15
N PHE A 44 -4.95 -2.80 -12.62
CA PHE A 44 -4.87 -1.39 -12.24
C PHE A 44 -5.30 -0.51 -13.42
N GLU A 45 -6.46 0.12 -13.30
CA GLU A 45 -7.04 1.01 -14.31
C GLU A 45 -6.96 2.50 -13.91
N GLY A 46 -6.98 3.39 -14.90
CA GLY A 46 -7.06 4.84 -14.67
C GLY A 46 -6.55 5.68 -15.83
N ARG A 47 -6.62 7.01 -15.70
CA ARG A 47 -6.08 7.95 -16.69
C ARG A 47 -4.56 8.00 -16.69
N ASP A 48 -3.97 8.55 -17.75
CA ASP A 48 -2.55 8.89 -17.76
C ASP A 48 -2.21 9.80 -16.57
N ALA A 49 -1.02 9.63 -16.00
CA ALA A 49 -0.59 10.23 -14.73
C ALA A 49 -1.46 9.93 -13.48
N GLY A 50 -2.41 8.97 -13.55
CA GLY A 50 -3.28 8.60 -12.42
C GLY A 50 -2.60 7.85 -11.26
N GLY A 51 -1.27 7.76 -11.24
CA GLY A 51 -0.51 7.17 -10.14
C GLY A 51 -0.45 5.63 -10.10
N LYS A 52 -0.88 4.94 -11.18
CA LYS A 52 -0.88 3.47 -11.27
C LYS A 52 0.50 2.86 -11.04
N ASP A 53 1.53 3.39 -11.70
CA ASP A 53 2.93 2.94 -11.56
C ASP A 53 3.43 3.05 -10.11
N GLY A 54 3.13 4.17 -9.44
CA GLY A 54 3.49 4.38 -8.04
C GLY A 54 2.75 3.46 -7.07
N THR A 55 1.54 3.00 -7.42
CA THR A 55 0.81 2.00 -6.64
C THR A 55 1.41 0.61 -6.83
N ILE A 56 1.68 0.19 -8.07
CA ILE A 56 2.31 -1.10 -8.38
C ILE A 56 3.63 -1.25 -7.62
N LYS A 57 4.49 -0.22 -7.65
CA LYS A 57 5.78 -0.21 -6.92
C LYS A 57 5.68 -0.38 -5.40
N ARG A 58 4.53 -0.06 -4.80
CA ARG A 58 4.30 -0.25 -3.35
C ARG A 58 3.68 -1.60 -3.03
N THR A 59 3.02 -2.20 -4.01
CA THR A 59 2.51 -3.57 -3.98
C THR A 59 3.64 -4.59 -4.19
N ASP A 60 4.65 -4.24 -5.00
CA ASP A 60 5.93 -4.94 -5.03
C ASP A 60 6.62 -4.76 -3.68
N ILE A 61 6.54 -5.81 -2.86
CA ILE A 61 7.27 -5.87 -1.59
C ILE A 61 8.76 -5.89 -1.94
N PRO A 62 9.58 -4.99 -1.40
CA PRO A 62 11.03 -5.12 -1.53
C PRO A 62 11.43 -6.45 -0.89
N HIS A 63 11.98 -7.35 -1.71
CA HIS A 63 12.67 -8.50 -1.17
C HIS A 63 13.85 -7.99 -0.32
N PRO A 64 14.01 -8.47 0.93
CA PRO A 64 15.25 -8.25 1.67
C PRO A 64 16.45 -8.83 0.89
#